data_AF-A0A895YPF9-F1
#
_entry.id   AF-A0A895YPF9-F1
#
_cell.length_a   1.000
_cell.length_b   1.000
_cell.length_c   1.000
_cell.angle_alpha   90.00
_cell.angle_beta   90.00
_cell.angle_gamma   90.00
#
_symmetry.space_group_name_H-M   'P 1'
#
loop_
_entity.id
_entity.type
_entity.pdbx_description
1 polymer ?
#
loop_
_entity_poly.entity_id
_entity_poly.type
_entity_poly.pdbx_seq_one_letter_code
_entity_poly.pdbx_strand_id
1 'polypeptide(L)'
;MGRDERVVSWARTADEEAVVASNLGLWFPGRVARLGWHEIHKASWTGRALEITPAEVVEERDGYWITADQPPLRVTVTEPRDLPQVVRTRVTRSVSFSSHHPVPGGAVRVVARRVPGIDGLTWAVRYDEGTDPDGPGVREATGTLVAGFAAEHSQPV
;
A
#
# COMPACT_ATOMS: atom_id res chain seq x y z
N MET A 1 -18.84 2.14 -8.60
CA MET A 1 -17.74 3.06 -9.00
C MET A 1 -18.25 4.49 -8.89
N GLY A 2 -17.44 5.42 -8.39
CA GLY A 2 -17.80 6.84 -8.27
C GLY A 2 -17.69 7.59 -9.60
N ARG A 3 -18.19 8.84 -9.66
CA ARG A 3 -18.21 9.66 -10.90
C ARG A 3 -16.83 9.94 -11.51
N ASP A 4 -15.78 10.03 -10.70
CA ASP A 4 -14.41 10.32 -11.16
C ASP A 4 -13.55 9.06 -11.37
N GLU A 5 -14.13 7.89 -11.13
CA GLU A 5 -13.43 6.63 -11.29
C GLU A 5 -13.49 6.16 -12.75
N ARG A 6 -12.32 5.90 -13.33
CA ARG A 6 -12.15 5.45 -14.72
C ARG A 6 -11.38 4.14 -14.73
N VAL A 7 -11.92 3.16 -15.45
CA VAL A 7 -11.23 1.88 -15.70
C VAL A 7 -10.00 2.14 -16.58
N VAL A 8 -8.89 1.54 -16.19
CA VAL A 8 -7.59 1.65 -16.87
C VAL A 8 -7.25 0.33 -17.54
N SER A 9 -7.45 -0.78 -16.83
CA SER A 9 -7.26 -2.14 -17.34
C SER A 9 -8.13 -3.11 -16.52
N TRP A 10 -8.41 -4.28 -17.08
CA TRP A 10 -9.16 -5.34 -16.41
C TRP A 10 -8.78 -6.70 -16.99
N ALA A 11 -9.02 -7.76 -16.23
CA ALA A 11 -8.84 -9.13 -16.67
C ALA A 11 -9.90 -10.05 -16.04
N ARG A 12 -10.25 -11.14 -16.74
CA ARG A 12 -11.11 -12.20 -16.23
C ARG A 12 -10.34 -13.17 -15.35
N THR A 13 -10.98 -13.63 -14.28
CA THR A 13 -10.47 -14.72 -13.45
C THR A 13 -10.94 -16.08 -13.95
N ALA A 14 -10.37 -17.15 -13.40
CA ALA A 14 -10.83 -18.52 -13.66
C ALA A 14 -12.27 -18.79 -13.19
N ASP A 15 -12.76 -17.99 -12.24
CA ASP A 15 -14.10 -18.10 -11.67
C ASP A 15 -15.12 -17.18 -12.36
N GLU A 16 -14.80 -16.71 -13.58
CA GLU A 16 -15.62 -15.78 -14.39
C GLU A 16 -15.90 -14.41 -13.73
N GLU A 17 -15.14 -14.05 -12.69
CA GLU A 17 -15.12 -12.72 -12.10
C GLU A 17 -14.13 -11.80 -12.83
N ALA A 18 -14.12 -10.51 -12.49
CA ALA A 18 -13.20 -9.54 -13.07
C ALA A 18 -12.34 -8.87 -11.98
N VAL A 19 -11.04 -8.77 -12.25
CA VAL A 19 -10.16 -7.83 -11.56
C VAL A 19 -10.14 -6.55 -12.38
N VAL A 20 -10.39 -5.40 -11.74
CA VAL A 20 -10.46 -4.11 -12.43
C VAL A 20 -9.50 -3.11 -11.81
N ALA A 21 -8.51 -2.67 -12.57
CA ALA A 21 -7.63 -1.57 -12.20
C ALA A 21 -8.23 -0.25 -12.69
N SER A 22 -8.46 0.68 -11.77
CA SER A 22 -8.94 2.04 -12.06
C SER A 22 -7.86 3.09 -11.80
N ASN A 23 -8.17 4.34 -12.13
CA ASN A 23 -7.33 5.47 -11.73
C ASN A 23 -7.18 5.60 -10.21
N LEU A 24 -8.17 5.16 -9.42
CA LEU A 24 -8.20 5.32 -7.97
C LEU A 24 -7.71 4.09 -7.21
N GLY A 25 -7.89 2.88 -7.76
CA GLY A 25 -7.50 1.66 -7.07
C GLY A 25 -7.78 0.37 -7.83
N LEU A 26 -7.78 -0.74 -7.10
CA LEU A 26 -8.02 -2.08 -7.59
C LEU A 26 -9.33 -2.62 -7.01
N TRP A 27 -10.27 -2.97 -7.88
CA TRP A 27 -11.39 -3.83 -7.52
C TRP A 27 -10.94 -5.27 -7.65
N PHE A 28 -11.05 -6.01 -6.57
CA PHE A 28 -10.55 -7.37 -6.46
C PHE A 28 -11.68 -8.32 -6.06
N PRO A 29 -11.83 -9.48 -6.73
CA PRO A 29 -12.82 -10.48 -6.39
C PRO A 29 -12.79 -10.88 -4.91
N GLY A 30 -13.96 -11.13 -4.34
CA GLY A 30 -14.10 -11.42 -2.90
C GLY A 30 -13.99 -10.20 -1.97
N ARG A 31 -13.79 -8.98 -2.49
CA ARG A 31 -13.89 -7.74 -1.69
C ARG A 31 -15.11 -6.92 -2.08
N VAL A 32 -15.78 -6.38 -1.05
CA VAL A 32 -16.90 -5.44 -1.21
C VAL A 32 -16.40 -4.04 -1.62
N ALA A 33 -15.23 -3.63 -1.12
CA ALA A 33 -14.65 -2.33 -1.36
C ALA A 33 -13.36 -2.39 -2.19
N ARG A 34 -13.15 -1.35 -3.00
CA ARG A 34 -11.92 -1.10 -3.76
C ARG A 34 -10.72 -0.91 -2.82
N LEU A 35 -9.59 -1.47 -3.20
CA LEU A 35 -8.30 -1.14 -2.61
C LEU A 35 -7.72 0.11 -3.30
N GLY A 36 -7.53 1.19 -2.58
CA GLY A 36 -6.65 2.29 -2.97
C GLY A 36 -5.25 1.78 -3.30
N TRP A 37 -4.60 2.41 -4.28
CA TRP A 37 -3.22 2.04 -4.62
C TRP A 37 -2.26 2.18 -3.43
N HIS A 38 -2.55 3.12 -2.53
CA HIS A 38 -1.81 3.33 -1.29
C HIS A 38 -2.07 2.26 -0.22
N GLU A 39 -3.19 1.53 -0.31
CA GLU A 39 -3.59 0.45 0.60
C GLU A 39 -3.03 -0.91 0.17
N ILE A 40 -2.17 -0.96 -0.85
CA ILE A 40 -1.56 -2.20 -1.33
C ILE A 40 -0.08 -2.20 -0.93
N HIS A 41 0.29 -3.03 0.05
CA HIS A 41 1.69 -3.23 0.44
C HIS A 41 2.48 -3.94 -0.64
N LYS A 42 1.90 -4.97 -1.25
CA LYS A 42 2.57 -5.77 -2.27
C LYS A 42 1.60 -6.21 -3.35
N ALA A 43 2.09 -6.23 -4.58
CA ALA A 43 1.43 -6.90 -5.70
C ALA A 43 2.44 -7.79 -6.39
N SER A 44 2.07 -9.04 -6.65
CA SER A 44 2.92 -10.00 -7.35
C SER A 44 2.13 -10.78 -8.41
N TRP A 45 2.84 -11.18 -9.46
CA TRP A 45 2.28 -11.93 -10.57
C TRP A 45 3.14 -13.16 -10.82
N THR A 46 2.53 -14.33 -10.83
CA THR A 46 3.25 -15.61 -10.97
C THR A 46 3.21 -16.18 -12.39
N GLY A 47 2.80 -15.40 -13.40
CA GLY A 47 2.53 -15.89 -14.76
C GLY A 47 1.10 -16.41 -14.98
N ARG A 48 0.38 -16.74 -13.89
CA ARG A 48 -1.03 -17.18 -13.94
C ARG A 48 -1.92 -16.62 -12.84
N ALA A 49 -1.33 -16.18 -11.73
CA ALA A 49 -2.09 -15.69 -10.58
C ALA A 49 -1.60 -14.31 -10.16
N LEU A 50 -2.56 -13.43 -9.90
CA LEU A 50 -2.34 -12.12 -9.32
C LEU A 50 -2.56 -12.22 -7.82
N GLU A 51 -1.55 -11.82 -7.06
CA GLU A 51 -1.57 -11.83 -5.61
C GLU A 51 -1.35 -10.41 -5.09
N ILE A 52 -2.24 -9.98 -4.20
CA ILE A 52 -2.26 -8.65 -3.61
C ILE A 52 -2.18 -8.81 -2.09
N THR A 53 -1.23 -8.15 -1.45
CA THR A 53 -1.16 -8.02 0.00
C THR A 53 -1.70 -6.64 0.38
N PRO A 54 -2.92 -6.56 0.93
CA PRO A 54 -3.45 -5.30 1.42
C PRO A 54 -2.73 -4.83 2.67
N ALA A 55 -2.75 -3.53 2.89
CA ALA A 55 -2.40 -2.88 4.13
C ALA A 55 -3.63 -2.78 5.03
N GLU A 56 -3.44 -2.94 6.32
CA GLU A 56 -4.42 -2.59 7.35
C GLU A 56 -3.83 -1.55 8.28
N VAL A 57 -4.60 -0.51 8.61
CA VAL A 57 -4.24 0.43 9.66
C VAL A 57 -4.54 -0.24 11.00
N VAL A 58 -3.48 -0.52 11.75
CA VAL A 58 -3.57 -1.10 13.09
C VAL A 58 -3.78 0.00 14.12
N GLU A 59 -3.12 1.14 13.93
CA GLU A 59 -3.19 2.26 14.86
C GLU A 59 -2.89 3.58 14.15
N GLU A 60 -3.53 4.65 14.62
CA GLU A 60 -3.21 6.02 14.21
C GLU A 60 -2.32 6.69 15.25
N ARG A 61 -1.28 7.38 14.77
CA ARG A 61 -0.36 8.18 15.57
C ARG A 61 -0.36 9.60 15.01
N ASP A 62 0.15 10.54 15.81
CA ASP A 62 0.28 11.92 15.35
C ASP A 62 1.19 12.01 14.10
N GLY A 63 0.60 12.37 12.96
CA GLY A 63 1.28 12.52 11.68
C GLY A 63 1.51 11.24 10.86
N TYR A 64 1.15 10.04 11.34
CA TYR A 64 1.31 8.79 10.57
C TYR A 64 0.43 7.64 11.06
N TRP A 65 0.24 6.63 10.21
CA TRP A 65 -0.44 5.38 10.56
C TRP A 65 0.56 4.23 10.79
N ILE A 66 0.28 3.37 11.75
CA ILE A 66 0.92 2.06 11.87
C ILE A 66 0.13 1.08 11.01
N THR A 67 0.79 0.42 10.05
CA THR A 67 0.17 -0.55 9.17
C THR A 67 0.78 -1.94 9.28
N ALA A 68 -0.06 -2.94 9.05
CA ALA A 68 0.34 -4.35 8.96
C ALA A 68 -0.15 -4.97 7.64
N ASP A 69 0.40 -6.12 7.28
CA ASP A 69 -0.09 -6.89 6.14
C ASP A 69 -1.38 -7.61 6.50
N GLN A 70 -2.41 -7.45 5.66
CA GLN A 70 -3.52 -8.39 5.65
C GLN A 70 -3.13 -9.69 4.94
N PRO A 71 -3.87 -10.79 5.19
CA PRO A 71 -3.72 -12.02 4.41
C PRO A 71 -3.71 -11.73 2.89
N PRO A 72 -2.75 -12.29 2.13
CA PRO A 72 -2.71 -12.08 0.69
C PRO A 72 -3.97 -12.59 0.01
N LEU A 73 -4.51 -11.75 -0.87
CA LEU A 73 -5.62 -12.07 -1.76
C LEU A 73 -5.05 -12.60 -3.06
N ARG A 74 -5.62 -13.69 -3.58
CA ARG A 74 -5.09 -14.36 -4.77
C ARG A 74 -6.21 -14.77 -5.70
N VAL A 75 -6.03 -14.48 -6.99
CA VAL A 75 -6.91 -14.95 -8.06
C VAL A 75 -6.09 -15.49 -9.22
N THR A 76 -6.58 -16.55 -9.86
CA THR A 76 -6.05 -17.04 -11.13
C THR A 76 -6.66 -16.22 -12.26
N VAL A 77 -5.84 -15.69 -13.15
CA VAL A 77 -6.26 -14.81 -14.25
C VAL A 77 -6.10 -15.56 -15.57
N THR A 78 -7.19 -15.70 -16.32
CA THR A 78 -7.25 -16.48 -17.57
C THR A 78 -6.79 -15.67 -18.78
N GLU A 79 -7.13 -14.38 -18.81
CA GLU A 79 -6.71 -13.44 -19.85
C GLU A 79 -6.02 -12.22 -19.22
N PRO A 80 -4.74 -12.33 -18.81
CA PRO A 80 -4.10 -11.29 -18.01
C PRO A 80 -3.89 -9.97 -18.73
N ARG A 81 -3.68 -10.00 -20.05
CA ARG A 81 -3.39 -8.80 -20.87
C ARG A 81 -2.32 -7.93 -20.19
N ASP A 82 -2.54 -6.62 -20.08
CA ASP A 82 -1.64 -5.67 -19.43
C ASP A 82 -1.93 -5.48 -17.93
N LEU A 83 -2.97 -6.12 -17.38
CA LEU A 83 -3.41 -5.89 -16.00
C LEU A 83 -2.28 -6.08 -14.97
N PRO A 84 -1.47 -7.15 -14.99
CA PRO A 84 -0.39 -7.32 -14.02
C PRO A 84 0.63 -6.17 -14.06
N GLN A 85 0.96 -5.69 -15.27
CA GLN A 85 1.86 -4.55 -15.44
C GLN A 85 1.22 -3.27 -14.89
N VAL A 86 -0.03 -2.99 -15.25
CA VAL A 86 -0.77 -1.80 -14.79
C VAL A 86 -0.86 -1.75 -13.26
N VAL A 87 -1.22 -2.89 -12.64
CA VAL A 87 -1.29 -3.01 -11.17
C VAL A 87 0.08 -2.72 -10.55
N ARG A 88 1.15 -3.39 -11.03
CA ARG A 88 2.51 -3.15 -10.52
C ARG A 88 2.90 -1.68 -10.65
N THR A 89 2.73 -1.08 -11.83
CA THR A 89 3.08 0.31 -12.09
C THR A 89 2.33 1.26 -11.17
N ARG A 90 1.03 1.04 -10.91
CA ARG A 90 0.23 1.92 -10.05
C ARG A 90 0.57 1.78 -8.58
N VAL A 91 0.79 0.56 -8.10
CA VAL A 91 1.28 0.32 -6.74
C VAL A 91 2.63 1.01 -6.55
N THR A 92 3.58 0.82 -7.48
CA THR A 92 4.90 1.48 -7.41
C THR A 92 4.78 3.00 -7.44
N ARG A 93 3.94 3.58 -8.32
CA ARG A 93 3.76 5.04 -8.41
C ARG A 93 3.09 5.64 -7.17
N SER A 94 2.33 4.85 -6.41
CA SER A 94 1.75 5.30 -5.14
C SER A 94 2.84 5.57 -4.09
N VAL A 95 4.00 4.92 -4.18
CA VAL A 95 5.09 5.12 -3.22
C VAL A 95 5.93 6.32 -3.66
N SER A 96 6.01 7.33 -2.79
CA SER A 96 6.88 8.49 -2.99
C SER A 96 8.21 8.32 -2.28
N PHE A 97 8.19 7.71 -1.09
CA PHE A 97 9.36 7.45 -0.26
C PHE A 97 9.19 6.12 0.46
N SER A 98 10.27 5.37 0.61
CA SER A 98 10.34 4.23 1.51
C SER A 98 11.74 4.08 2.04
N SER A 99 11.86 3.98 3.36
CA SER A 99 13.14 3.73 4.01
C SER A 99 12.97 2.79 5.20
N HIS A 100 13.99 1.97 5.45
CA HIS A 100 14.04 1.01 6.54
C HIS A 100 15.10 1.43 7.54
N HIS A 101 14.73 1.46 8.81
CA HIS A 101 15.56 2.02 9.87
C HIS A 101 15.53 1.13 11.12
N PRO A 102 16.66 1.00 11.81
CA PRO A 102 16.68 0.36 13.11
C PRO A 102 15.93 1.23 14.14
N VAL A 103 15.26 0.56 15.07
CA VAL A 103 14.66 1.15 16.28
C VAL A 103 15.06 0.27 17.48
N PRO A 104 14.93 0.74 18.73
CA PRO A 104 15.22 -0.10 19.88
C PRO A 104 14.49 -1.45 19.81
N GLY A 105 15.22 -2.57 19.92
CA GLY A 105 14.64 -3.91 19.89
C GLY A 105 14.16 -4.42 18.53
N GLY A 106 14.37 -3.68 17.43
CA GLY A 106 13.93 -4.13 16.11
C GLY A 106 14.16 -3.14 14.98
N ALA A 107 13.26 -3.13 14.01
CA ALA A 107 13.35 -2.24 12.85
C ALA A 107 11.96 -1.83 12.35
N VAL A 108 11.93 -0.73 11.62
CA VAL A 108 10.72 -0.16 11.05
C VAL A 108 10.96 0.27 9.61
N ARG A 109 9.97 0.03 8.76
CA ARG A 109 9.89 0.62 7.41
C ARG A 109 8.95 1.81 7.44
N VAL A 110 9.48 3.00 7.20
CA VAL A 110 8.71 4.22 6.97
C VAL A 110 8.40 4.32 5.48
N VAL A 111 7.15 4.65 5.14
CA VAL A 111 6.68 4.78 3.76
C VAL A 111 5.84 6.04 3.63
N ALA A 112 6.13 6.86 2.63
CA ALA A 112 5.27 7.97 2.23
C ALA A 112 4.58 7.62 0.92
N ARG A 113 3.25 7.75 0.88
CA ARG A 113 2.44 7.42 -0.29
C ARG A 113 1.60 8.59 -0.77
N ARG A 114 1.40 8.64 -2.08
CA ARG A 114 0.44 9.53 -2.75
C ARG A 114 -0.93 8.89 -2.70
N VAL A 115 -1.91 9.62 -2.19
CA VAL A 115 -3.30 9.19 -2.12
C VAL A 115 -4.13 10.03 -3.07
N PRO A 116 -4.84 9.42 -4.05
CA PRO A 116 -5.73 10.18 -4.92
C PRO A 116 -6.76 10.98 -4.11
N GLY A 117 -6.81 12.30 -4.34
CA GLY A 117 -7.73 13.21 -3.66
C GLY A 117 -7.22 13.77 -2.32
N ILE A 118 -6.00 13.41 -1.90
CA ILE A 118 -5.33 14.02 -0.74
C ILE A 118 -4.13 14.80 -1.25
N ASP A 119 -4.03 16.07 -0.85
CA ASP A 119 -2.87 16.89 -1.13
C ASP A 119 -1.70 16.47 -0.21
N GLY A 120 -0.51 16.33 -0.80
CA GLY A 120 0.69 15.94 -0.08
C GLY A 120 0.88 14.42 0.05
N LEU A 121 1.63 14.03 1.07
CA LEU A 121 2.01 12.64 1.33
C LEU A 121 1.35 12.12 2.60
N THR A 122 0.90 10.87 2.51
CA THR A 122 0.35 10.07 3.60
C THR A 122 1.48 9.18 4.14
N TRP A 123 1.79 9.33 5.43
CA TRP A 123 2.90 8.61 6.08
C TRP A 123 2.40 7.39 6.82
N ALA A 124 3.03 6.24 6.55
CA ALA A 124 2.75 5.00 7.24
C ALA A 124 4.06 4.34 7.69
N VAL A 125 3.99 3.61 8.79
CA VAL A 125 5.08 2.78 9.29
C VAL A 125 4.64 1.35 9.39
N ARG A 126 5.55 0.44 9.02
CA ARG A 126 5.38 -0.99 9.21
C ARG A 126 6.56 -1.51 10.00
N TYR A 127 6.29 -2.09 11.15
CA TYR A 127 7.31 -2.71 11.97
C TYR A 127 7.70 -4.07 11.40
N ASP A 128 8.98 -4.43 11.56
CA ASP A 128 9.43 -5.78 11.24
C ASP A 128 8.90 -6.76 12.29
N GLU A 129 8.77 -8.02 11.88
CA GLU A 129 8.32 -9.10 12.76
C GLU A 129 9.15 -9.15 14.05
N GLY A 130 8.47 -9.21 15.20
CA GLY A 130 9.10 -9.21 16.52
C GLY A 130 9.42 -7.83 17.10
N THR A 131 9.23 -6.74 16.35
CA THR A 131 9.38 -5.38 16.88
C THR A 131 8.08 -4.93 17.56
N ASP A 132 8.14 -4.62 18.86
CA ASP A 132 6.99 -4.11 19.63
C ASP A 132 6.83 -2.59 19.42
N PRO A 133 5.74 -2.10 18.79
CA PRO A 133 5.50 -0.67 18.58
C PRO A 133 5.41 0.16 19.87
N ASP A 134 5.05 -0.46 20.98
CA ASP A 134 4.94 0.17 22.30
C ASP A 134 6.13 -0.18 23.22
N GLY A 135 7.16 -0.81 22.65
CA GLY A 135 8.40 -1.12 23.34
C GLY A 135 9.15 0.15 23.80
N PRO A 136 9.99 0.05 24.86
CA PRO A 136 10.73 1.21 25.38
C PRO A 136 11.55 1.93 24.31
N GLY A 137 11.27 3.22 24.09
CA GLY A 137 11.96 4.06 23.12
C GLY A 137 11.58 3.86 21.65
N VAL A 138 10.77 2.84 21.31
CA VAL A 138 10.37 2.55 19.92
C VAL A 138 9.49 3.65 19.36
N ARG A 139 8.47 4.07 20.11
CA ARG A 139 7.54 5.13 19.71
C ARG A 139 8.24 6.46 19.44
N GLU A 140 9.12 6.88 20.35
CA GLU A 140 9.87 8.14 20.24
C GLU A 140 10.83 8.11 19.04
N ALA A 141 11.58 7.02 18.88
CA ALA A 141 12.45 6.82 17.73
C ALA A 141 11.67 6.85 16.41
N THR A 142 10.52 6.17 16.36
CA THR A 142 9.66 6.13 15.15
C THR A 142 9.09 7.51 14.84
N GLY A 143 8.57 8.23 15.84
CA GLY A 143 8.04 9.58 15.65
C GLY A 143 9.11 10.55 15.12
N THR A 144 10.33 10.46 15.65
CA THR A 144 11.47 11.28 15.19
C THR A 144 11.83 10.98 13.73
N LEU A 145 11.90 9.69 13.35
CA LEU A 145 12.15 9.28 11.97
C LEU A 145 11.09 9.81 11.01
N VAL A 146 9.81 9.61 11.32
CA VAL A 146 8.71 10.08 10.49
C VAL A 146 8.72 11.59 10.36
N ALA A 147 8.86 12.33 11.46
CA ALA A 147 8.90 13.79 11.45
C ALA A 147 10.08 14.33 10.62
N GLY A 148 11.26 13.71 10.74
CA GLY A 148 12.43 14.05 9.92
C GLY A 148 12.16 13.88 8.43
N PHE A 149 11.67 12.70 8.02
CA PHE A 149 11.35 12.45 6.60
C PHE A 149 10.20 13.34 6.10
N ALA A 150 9.19 13.57 6.92
CA ALA A 150 8.08 14.46 6.57
C ALA A 150 8.57 15.88 6.31
N ALA A 151 9.45 16.42 7.16
CA ALA A 151 10.03 17.75 6.96
C ALA A 151 10.86 17.85 5.68
N GLU A 152 11.68 16.84 5.39
CA GLU A 152 12.49 16.76 4.16
C GLU A 152 11.63 16.73 2.88
N HIS A 153 10.47 16.07 2.93
CA HIS A 153 9.57 15.89 1.78
C HIS A 153 8.41 16.90 1.74
N SER A 154 8.39 17.88 2.65
CA SER A 154 7.39 18.95 2.68
C SER A 154 7.78 20.17 1.83
N GLN A 155 9.01 20.27 1.34
CA GLN A 155 9.43 21.37 0.48
C GLN A 155 9.06 21.11 -0.99
N PRO A 156 8.42 22.06 -1.68
CA PRO A 156 8.21 21.96 -3.12
C PRO A 156 9.56 22.06 -3.84
N VAL A 157 9.75 21.21 -4.86
CA VAL A 157 10.73 21.45 -5.94
C VAL A 157 10.36 22.66 -6.76
#